data_AF-A0A0F7RWV0-F1
#
_entry.id   AF-A0A0F7RWV0-F1
#
_cell.length_a   1.000
_cell.length_b   1.000
_cell.length_c   1.000
_cell.angle_alpha   90.00
_cell.angle_beta   90.00
_cell.angle_gamma   90.00
#
_symmetry.space_group_name_H-M   'P 1'
#
loop_
_entity.id
_entity.type
_entity.pdbx_description
1 polymer ?
#
loop_
_entity_poly.entity_id
_entity_poly.type
_entity_poly.pdbx_seq_one_letter_code
_entity_poly.pdbx_strand_id
1 'polypeptide(L)'
;MPASFKRYVEVGRVVLVEEGPSAGQLAVVVEIIDHNRDSSKDKEAQPGSEGRREDIAGTSRVRDAARTTQDLMVTLGNQQPQASQTYSQQRQSRFHAIIDSPSTGVARQVFAFKHLTLTKLTVPGLPRGAGSPTVKKFFDKAGVAEKWAASGWAKKRAAIKTRRSLSDFDRFNVMLLKKQRRSVLSPAVKKASA
;
A
#
# COMPACT_ATOMS: atom_id res chain seq x y z
N MET A 1 -9.32 -24.52 -19.28
CA MET A 1 -9.51 -23.07 -19.12
C MET A 1 -8.16 -22.45 -18.76
N PRO A 2 -7.64 -21.45 -19.50
CA PRO A 2 -6.44 -20.75 -19.06
C PRO A 2 -6.73 -20.04 -17.72
N ALA A 3 -5.80 -20.07 -16.78
CA ALA A 3 -5.93 -19.39 -15.51
C ALA A 3 -6.12 -17.87 -15.71
N SER A 4 -7.11 -17.29 -15.03
CA SER A 4 -7.51 -15.88 -15.19
C SER A 4 -6.40 -14.89 -14.79
N PHE A 5 -5.57 -15.25 -13.81
CA PHE A 5 -4.48 -14.41 -13.31
C PHE A 5 -3.11 -14.88 -13.82
N LYS A 6 -2.25 -13.93 -14.21
CA LYS A 6 -0.90 -14.21 -14.77
C LYS A 6 0.23 -13.92 -13.79
N ARG A 7 -0.06 -13.21 -12.70
CA ARG A 7 0.92 -12.79 -11.68
C ARG A 7 0.31 -13.04 -10.32
N TYR A 8 1.05 -13.75 -9.48
CA TYR A 8 0.63 -14.13 -8.15
C TYR A 8 1.63 -13.62 -7.13
N VAL A 9 1.12 -13.34 -5.93
CA VAL A 9 1.95 -13.07 -4.76
C VAL A 9 2.47 -14.42 -4.26
N GLU A 10 3.78 -14.59 -4.31
CA GLU A 10 4.47 -15.81 -3.91
C GLU A 10 5.90 -15.49 -3.49
N VAL A 11 6.53 -16.40 -2.76
CA VAL A 11 7.94 -16.28 -2.38
C VAL A 11 8.81 -16.30 -3.64
N GLY A 12 9.78 -15.38 -3.72
CA GLY A 12 10.63 -15.21 -4.89
C GLY A 12 10.03 -14.32 -5.98
N ARG A 13 8.79 -13.83 -5.84
CA ARG A 13 8.22 -12.87 -6.79
C ARG A 13 8.96 -11.55 -6.70
N VAL A 14 9.40 -11.04 -7.87
CA VAL A 14 10.01 -9.71 -7.96
C VAL A 14 8.90 -8.67 -8.05
N VAL A 15 8.96 -7.71 -7.14
CA VAL A 15 7.99 -6.62 -6.99
C VAL A 15 8.67 -5.28 -7.19
N LEU A 16 7.91 -4.32 -7.66
CA LEU A 16 8.33 -2.94 -7.77
C LEU A 16 7.71 -2.16 -6.62
N VAL A 17 8.55 -1.50 -5.84
CA VAL A 17 8.09 -0.63 -4.74
C VAL A 17 7.60 0.68 -5.36
N GLU A 18 6.38 1.09 -5.04
CA GLU A 18 5.79 2.33 -5.60
C GLU A 18 5.96 3.53 -4.69
N GLU A 19 5.97 3.30 -3.37
CA GLU A 19 5.95 4.35 -2.36
C GLU A 19 7.04 4.14 -1.30
N GLY A 20 7.35 5.20 -0.56
CA GLY A 20 8.34 5.20 0.51
C GLY A 20 9.77 5.51 0.04
N PRO A 21 10.76 5.36 0.94
CA PRO A 21 12.15 5.75 0.66
C PRO A 21 12.78 4.99 -0.52
N SER A 22 12.33 3.76 -0.75
CA SER A 22 12.81 2.89 -1.81
C SER A 22 11.91 2.91 -3.07
N ALA A 23 11.09 3.96 -3.24
CA ALA A 23 10.18 4.08 -4.36
C ALA A 23 10.92 3.96 -5.71
N GLY A 24 10.38 3.08 -6.56
CA GLY A 24 10.91 2.77 -7.88
C GLY A 24 12.03 1.74 -7.93
N GLN A 25 12.47 1.23 -6.78
CA GLN A 25 13.39 0.11 -6.69
C GLN A 25 12.67 -1.24 -6.78
N LEU A 26 13.40 -2.27 -7.22
CA LEU A 26 12.92 -3.64 -7.18
C LEU A 26 13.17 -4.26 -5.81
N ALA A 27 12.25 -5.11 -5.39
CA ALA A 27 12.41 -5.97 -4.22
C ALA A 27 11.92 -7.39 -4.53
N VAL A 28 12.28 -8.35 -3.68
CA VAL A 28 11.79 -9.72 -3.76
C VAL A 28 10.91 -10.01 -2.54
N VAL A 29 9.78 -10.66 -2.75
CA VAL A 29 8.94 -11.17 -1.65
C VAL A 29 9.65 -12.39 -1.05
N VAL A 30 10.07 -12.28 0.20
CA VAL A 30 10.74 -13.35 0.94
C VAL A 30 9.76 -14.19 1.74
N GLU A 31 8.76 -13.51 2.31
CA GLU A 31 7.72 -14.12 3.13
C GLU A 31 6.43 -13.32 3.02
N ILE A 32 5.30 -14.01 3.09
CA ILE A 32 3.96 -13.43 3.13
C ILE A 32 3.51 -13.48 4.59
N ILE A 33 3.14 -12.31 5.13
CA ILE A 33 2.65 -12.18 6.48
C ILE A 33 1.13 -12.01 6.46
N ASP A 34 0.44 -13.08 6.83
CA ASP A 34 -0.98 -13.04 7.12
C ASP A 34 -1.17 -12.76 8.60
N HIS A 35 -1.44 -11.50 8.94
CA HIS A 35 -1.90 -11.17 10.28
C HIS A 35 -3.40 -11.47 10.37
N ASN A 36 -3.74 -12.75 10.55
CA ASN A 36 -5.00 -13.10 11.20
C ASN A 36 -4.87 -12.66 12.66
N ARG A 37 -5.13 -11.38 12.95
CA ARG A 37 -5.31 -10.92 14.33
C ARG A 37 -6.66 -11.47 14.76
N ASP A 38 -6.63 -12.57 15.51
CA ASP A 38 -7.80 -13.08 16.22
C ASP A 38 -8.42 -11.92 17.00
N SER A 39 -9.55 -11.43 16.50
CA SER A 39 -10.35 -10.37 17.12
C SER A 39 -11.04 -10.84 18.41
N SER A 40 -10.68 -12.02 18.93
CA SER A 40 -11.18 -12.61 20.17
C SER A 40 -10.37 -12.22 21.40
N LYS A 41 -9.18 -11.59 21.25
CA LYS A 41 -8.33 -11.17 22.38
C LYS A 41 -8.59 -9.75 22.92
N ASP A 42 -9.50 -8.99 22.32
CA ASP A 42 -9.82 -7.63 22.79
C ASP A 42 -10.94 -7.62 23.87
N LYS A 43 -11.23 -8.77 24.53
CA LYS A 43 -12.20 -8.89 25.63
C LYS A 43 -11.54 -9.01 27.01
N GLU A 44 -10.71 -8.06 27.42
CA GLU A 44 -10.44 -7.87 28.86
C GLU A 44 -9.83 -6.50 29.15
N ALA A 45 -10.69 -5.55 29.50
CA ALA A 45 -10.39 -4.38 30.34
C ALA A 45 -11.72 -3.64 30.60
N GLN A 46 -12.55 -4.16 31.50
CA GLN A 46 -13.48 -3.29 32.22
C GLN A 46 -12.75 -2.83 33.49
N PRO A 47 -12.46 -1.54 33.67
CA PRO A 47 -12.07 -1.06 34.99
C PRO A 47 -13.28 -1.22 35.91
N GLY A 48 -13.11 -2.03 36.96
CA GLY A 48 -14.11 -2.22 37.98
C GLY A 48 -14.52 -0.88 38.58
N SER A 49 -15.82 -0.61 38.57
CA SER A 49 -16.42 0.50 39.30
C SER A 49 -16.27 0.23 40.79
N GLU A 50 -15.23 0.80 41.39
CA GLU A 50 -14.96 0.77 42.82
C GLU A 50 -16.06 1.58 43.53
N GLY A 51 -16.95 0.87 44.23
CA GLY A 51 -18.06 1.45 44.96
C GLY A 51 -17.56 2.31 46.11
N ARG A 52 -17.53 3.63 45.91
CA ARG A 52 -17.46 4.59 47.00
C ARG A 52 -18.86 4.69 47.61
N ARG A 53 -19.05 4.04 48.76
CA ARG A 53 -20.18 4.28 49.65
C ARG A 53 -20.10 5.74 50.10
N GLU A 54 -21.10 6.54 49.74
CA GLU A 54 -21.30 7.83 50.40
C GLU A 54 -22.31 7.62 51.54
N ASP A 55 -21.83 7.95 52.74
CA ASP A 55 -22.56 7.83 54.00
C ASP A 55 -23.65 8.91 54.06
N ILE A 56 -24.90 8.48 54.13
CA ILE A 56 -26.05 9.37 54.24
C ILE A 56 -26.22 9.75 55.72
N ALA A 57 -25.99 11.01 56.05
CA ALA A 57 -26.44 11.61 57.31
C ALA A 57 -27.42 12.76 57.03
N GLY A 58 -28.64 12.62 57.55
CA GLY A 58 -29.33 13.74 58.22
C GLY A 58 -30.18 14.72 57.41
N THR A 59 -31.48 14.38 57.28
CA THR A 59 -32.65 15.18 57.69
C THR A 59 -32.96 16.58 57.09
N SER A 60 -34.07 16.58 56.34
CA SER A 60 -35.28 17.44 56.43
C SER A 60 -35.26 18.94 56.12
N ARG A 61 -35.98 19.32 55.04
CA ARG A 61 -37.06 20.34 55.01
C ARG A 61 -37.67 20.35 53.60
N VAL A 62 -38.83 19.73 53.39
CA VAL A 62 -40.18 20.32 53.47
C VAL A 62 -40.41 21.42 52.41
N ARG A 63 -41.38 21.08 51.54
CA ARG A 63 -42.40 21.92 50.89
C ARG A 63 -42.19 22.45 49.46
N ASP A 64 -43.11 21.96 48.64
CA ASP A 64 -44.00 22.71 47.73
C ASP A 64 -43.78 22.62 46.21
N ALA A 65 -44.95 22.59 45.56
CA ALA A 65 -45.25 22.85 44.15
C ALA A 65 -45.27 21.65 43.17
N ALA A 66 -46.46 21.03 43.15
CA ALA A 66 -47.05 20.40 41.98
C ALA A 66 -47.08 21.33 40.75
N ARG A 67 -47.17 20.72 39.56
CA ARG A 67 -47.09 21.25 38.17
C ARG A 67 -45.64 21.34 37.72
N THR A 68 -45.13 20.40 36.93
CA THR A 68 -45.52 20.23 35.51
C THR A 68 -45.46 18.75 35.12
N THR A 69 -46.63 18.12 35.14
CA THR A 69 -46.92 16.93 34.33
C THR A 69 -46.88 17.35 32.86
N GLN A 70 -46.18 16.55 32.03
CA GLN A 70 -46.15 16.61 30.56
C GLN A 70 -45.22 17.65 29.92
N ASP A 71 -43.90 17.59 30.17
CA ASP A 71 -42.95 18.16 29.17
C ASP A 71 -41.51 17.62 29.19
N LEU A 72 -41.30 16.35 29.60
CA LEU A 72 -40.00 15.66 29.47
C LEU A 72 -40.18 14.16 29.13
N MET A 73 -41.20 13.81 28.37
CA MET A 73 -41.39 12.44 27.85
C MET A 73 -41.90 12.38 26.39
N VAL A 74 -41.47 13.32 25.55
CA VAL A 74 -41.49 13.22 24.08
C VAL A 74 -40.24 13.96 23.58
N THR A 75 -39.09 13.32 23.48
CA THR A 75 -38.66 12.68 22.24
C THR A 75 -37.45 11.83 22.62
N LEU A 76 -37.69 10.60 23.06
CA LEU A 76 -36.68 9.54 23.00
C LEU A 76 -36.49 9.18 21.52
N GLY A 77 -35.89 10.13 20.79
CA GLY A 77 -35.36 9.94 19.47
C GLY A 77 -34.13 9.08 19.63
N ASN A 78 -34.27 7.83 19.18
CA ASN A 78 -33.24 6.86 18.92
C ASN A 78 -31.98 7.49 18.30
N GLN A 79 -31.06 7.99 19.13
CA GLN A 79 -29.68 8.21 18.74
C GLN A 79 -28.88 7.01 19.19
N GLN A 80 -29.11 5.93 18.45
CA GLN A 80 -28.20 4.82 18.33
C GLN A 80 -26.80 5.40 18.05
N PRO A 81 -25.76 5.04 18.83
CA PRO A 81 -24.43 5.53 18.54
C PRO A 81 -24.06 5.05 17.13
N GLN A 82 -23.74 5.98 16.24
CA GLN A 82 -23.22 5.72 14.89
C GLN A 82 -21.79 5.14 14.94
N ALA A 83 -21.50 4.25 15.89
CA ALA A 83 -20.24 3.55 16.07
C ALA A 83 -20.08 2.36 15.11
N SER A 84 -21.10 2.07 14.30
CA SER A 84 -21.11 0.95 13.35
C SER A 84 -20.59 1.30 11.96
N GLN A 85 -20.54 2.59 11.58
CA GLN A 85 -20.07 2.99 10.25
C GLN A 85 -18.56 3.21 10.15
N THR A 86 -17.85 3.35 11.28
CA THR A 86 -16.38 3.46 11.31
C THR A 86 -15.68 2.10 11.45
N TYR A 87 -16.40 1.06 11.85
CA TYR A 87 -15.83 -0.28 12.12
C TYR A 87 -15.58 -1.11 10.84
N SER A 88 -16.37 -0.89 9.79
CA SER A 88 -16.26 -1.63 8.52
C SER A 88 -15.20 -1.05 7.57
N GLN A 89 -14.90 0.25 7.68
CA GLN A 89 -13.85 0.91 6.91
C GLN A 89 -12.43 0.61 7.45
N GLN A 90 -12.32 0.23 8.73
CA GLN A 90 -11.07 -0.07 9.44
C GLN A 90 -10.70 -1.56 9.42
N ARG A 91 -11.10 -2.27 8.36
CA ARG A 91 -10.87 -3.71 8.19
C ARG A 91 -10.39 -4.08 6.79
N GLN A 92 -9.77 -3.14 6.06
CA GLN A 92 -9.12 -3.51 4.81
C GLN A 92 -7.89 -4.37 5.13
N SER A 93 -8.02 -5.66 4.80
CA SER A 93 -7.03 -6.72 4.95
C SER A 93 -5.60 -6.19 4.93
N ARG A 94 -4.96 -6.20 6.10
CA ARG A 94 -3.58 -5.79 6.30
C ARG A 94 -2.65 -6.92 5.86
N PHE A 95 -2.77 -7.34 4.59
CA PHE A 95 -1.85 -8.29 3.99
C PHE A 95 -0.51 -7.60 3.74
N HIS A 96 0.54 -8.12 4.38
CA HIS A 96 1.89 -7.60 4.28
C HIS A 96 2.81 -8.70 3.74
N ALA A 97 3.94 -8.30 3.17
CA ALA A 97 5.05 -9.19 2.90
C ALA A 97 6.32 -8.65 3.54
N ILE A 98 7.23 -9.57 3.87
CA ILE A 98 8.63 -9.21 4.05
C ILE A 98 9.24 -9.09 2.66
N ILE A 99 9.65 -7.87 2.32
CA ILE A 99 10.38 -7.58 1.09
C ILE A 99 11.86 -7.43 1.39
N ASP A 100 12.71 -7.86 0.47
CA ASP A 100 14.15 -7.72 0.59
C ASP A 100 14.79 -7.63 -0.80
N SER A 101 15.79 -6.76 -0.96
CA SER A 101 16.69 -6.80 -2.12
C SER A 101 17.94 -5.97 -1.83
N PRO A 102 18.99 -6.61 -1.26
CA PRO A 102 20.22 -5.91 -0.92
C PRO A 102 20.97 -5.36 -2.15
N SER A 103 20.77 -5.95 -3.34
CA SER A 103 21.42 -5.47 -4.59
C SER A 103 20.85 -4.14 -5.11
N THR A 104 19.60 -3.79 -4.76
CA THR A 104 18.91 -2.57 -5.26
C THR A 104 18.72 -1.50 -4.18
N GLY A 105 19.34 -1.69 -3.00
CA GLY A 105 19.25 -0.75 -1.88
C GLY A 105 17.93 -0.81 -1.12
N VAL A 106 17.14 -1.88 -1.26
CA VAL A 106 15.92 -2.09 -0.46
C VAL A 106 16.29 -2.95 0.74
N ALA A 107 16.33 -2.33 1.92
CA ALA A 107 16.55 -3.04 3.17
C ALA A 107 15.37 -3.98 3.49
N ARG A 108 15.66 -5.08 4.19
CA ARG A 108 14.65 -6.03 4.64
C ARG A 108 13.63 -5.34 5.54
N GLN A 109 12.37 -5.34 5.13
CA GLN A 109 11.29 -4.71 5.89
C GLN A 109 9.94 -5.35 5.60
N VAL A 110 9.00 -5.13 6.52
CA VAL A 110 7.58 -5.45 6.31
C VAL A 110 6.96 -4.35 5.44
N PHE A 111 6.25 -4.74 4.38
CA PHE A 111 5.67 -3.80 3.45
C PHE A 111 4.30 -4.28 2.97
N ALA A 112 3.33 -3.38 2.84
CA ALA A 112 1.96 -3.74 2.47
C ALA A 112 1.84 -3.97 0.96
N PHE A 113 1.05 -4.97 0.54
CA PHE A 113 0.90 -5.30 -0.89
C PHE A 113 0.29 -4.15 -1.71
N LYS A 114 -0.47 -3.25 -1.11
CA LYS A 114 -1.09 -2.11 -1.80
C LYS A 114 -0.08 -1.17 -2.46
N HIS A 115 1.14 -1.10 -1.94
CA HIS A 115 2.21 -0.24 -2.45
C HIS A 115 3.24 -1.02 -3.27
N LEU A 116 2.92 -2.26 -3.64
CA LEU A 116 3.77 -3.15 -4.44
C LEU A 116 3.09 -3.50 -5.74
N THR A 117 3.81 -3.30 -6.84
CA THR A 117 3.35 -3.76 -8.15
C THR A 117 4.11 -5.01 -8.57
N LEU A 118 3.36 -6.11 -8.78
CA LEU A 118 3.93 -7.38 -9.19
C LEU A 118 4.56 -7.28 -10.58
N THR A 119 5.82 -7.69 -10.72
CA THR A 119 6.46 -7.81 -12.04
C THR A 119 6.28 -9.22 -12.62
N LYS A 120 6.62 -9.38 -13.90
CA LYS A 120 6.61 -10.70 -14.54
C LYS A 120 7.74 -11.61 -14.03
N LEU A 121 8.79 -11.02 -13.46
CA LEU A 121 10.01 -11.74 -13.07
C LEU A 121 9.80 -12.50 -11.75
N THR A 122 10.45 -13.65 -11.65
CA THR A 122 10.52 -14.48 -10.45
C THR A 122 11.97 -14.92 -10.22
N VAL A 123 12.30 -15.12 -8.96
CA VAL A 123 13.53 -15.75 -8.50
C VAL A 123 13.19 -17.19 -8.12
N PRO A 124 13.35 -18.17 -9.03
CA PRO A 124 12.94 -19.54 -8.77
C PRO A 124 13.80 -20.19 -7.68
N GLY A 125 13.16 -20.97 -6.82
CA GLY A 125 13.84 -21.75 -5.78
C GLY A 125 14.35 -20.93 -4.59
N LEU A 126 13.89 -19.68 -4.42
CA LEU A 126 14.19 -18.92 -3.21
C LEU A 126 13.48 -19.57 -2.00
N PRO A 127 14.20 -20.02 -0.96
CA PRO A 127 13.58 -20.54 0.25
C PRO A 127 12.77 -19.46 0.97
N ARG A 128 11.60 -19.82 1.52
CA ARG A 128 10.82 -18.92 2.38
C ARG A 128 11.67 -18.48 3.57
N GLY A 129 11.62 -17.19 3.90
CA GLY A 129 12.38 -16.65 5.03
C GLY A 129 13.90 -16.60 4.82
N ALA A 130 14.41 -16.88 3.62
CA ALA A 130 15.84 -16.85 3.32
C ALA A 130 16.48 -15.52 3.74
N GLY A 131 17.66 -15.54 4.36
CA GLY A 131 18.41 -14.34 4.75
C GLY A 131 18.88 -13.47 3.58
N SER A 132 19.17 -12.19 3.81
CA SER A 132 19.57 -11.24 2.77
C SER A 132 20.77 -11.68 1.92
N PRO A 133 21.83 -12.33 2.48
CA PRO A 133 22.92 -12.86 1.67
C PRO A 133 22.46 -13.94 0.67
N THR A 134 21.52 -14.78 1.07
CA THR A 134 20.94 -15.80 0.20
C THR A 134 20.05 -15.15 -0.86
N VAL A 135 19.20 -14.20 -0.48
CA VAL A 135 18.38 -13.43 -1.44
C VAL A 135 19.26 -12.78 -2.50
N LYS A 136 20.38 -12.17 -2.10
CA LYS A 136 21.37 -11.58 -3.02
C LYS A 136 21.88 -12.59 -4.03
N LYS A 137 22.38 -13.74 -3.56
CA LYS A 137 22.93 -14.80 -4.41
C LYS A 137 21.91 -15.27 -5.45
N PHE A 138 20.66 -15.47 -5.04
CA PHE A 138 19.60 -15.93 -5.94
C PHE A 138 19.14 -14.84 -6.91
N PHE A 139 19.06 -13.58 -6.46
CA PHE A 139 18.72 -12.43 -7.30
C PHE A 139 19.75 -12.24 -8.43
N ASP A 140 21.03 -12.30 -8.08
CA ASP A 140 22.14 -12.16 -9.02
C ASP A 140 22.20 -13.39 -9.96
N LYS A 141 22.06 -14.61 -9.44
CA LYS A 141 21.98 -15.86 -10.24
C LYS A 141 20.82 -15.85 -11.24
N ALA A 142 19.68 -15.29 -10.86
CA ALA A 142 18.54 -15.17 -11.74
C ALA A 142 18.67 -14.04 -12.77
N GLY A 143 19.71 -13.19 -12.70
CA GLY A 143 19.95 -12.09 -13.63
C GLY A 143 18.81 -11.08 -13.65
N VAL A 144 18.16 -10.84 -12.49
CA VAL A 144 16.91 -10.05 -12.43
C VAL A 144 17.13 -8.61 -12.87
N ALA A 145 18.26 -8.00 -12.47
CA ALA A 145 18.59 -6.62 -12.83
C ALA A 145 18.69 -6.43 -14.35
N GLU A 146 19.37 -7.35 -15.04
CA GLU A 146 19.54 -7.33 -16.50
C GLU A 146 18.20 -7.56 -17.21
N LYS A 147 17.44 -8.57 -16.78
CA LYS A 147 16.10 -8.86 -17.32
C LYS A 147 15.14 -7.69 -17.13
N TRP A 148 15.22 -7.01 -15.99
CA TRP A 148 14.44 -5.79 -15.75
C TRP A 148 14.87 -4.67 -16.69
N ALA A 149 16.17 -4.36 -16.77
CA ALA A 149 16.69 -3.30 -17.63
C ALA A 149 16.36 -3.53 -19.12
N ALA A 150 16.39 -4.78 -19.59
CA ALA A 150 16.01 -5.15 -20.95
C ALA A 150 14.52 -4.95 -21.24
N SER A 151 13.66 -5.03 -20.20
CA SER A 151 12.21 -4.95 -20.35
C SER A 151 11.73 -3.60 -20.90
N GLY A 152 10.71 -3.62 -21.76
CA GLY A 152 10.07 -2.39 -22.25
C GLY A 152 9.50 -1.51 -21.14
N TRP A 153 9.13 -2.12 -20.01
CA TRP A 153 8.62 -1.40 -18.85
C TRP A 153 9.71 -0.56 -18.16
N ALA A 154 10.88 -1.14 -17.90
CA ALA A 154 12.00 -0.39 -17.32
C ALA A 154 12.46 0.74 -18.25
N LYS A 155 12.58 0.46 -19.56
CA LYS A 155 12.92 1.48 -20.57
C LYS A 155 11.91 2.63 -20.59
N LYS A 156 10.61 2.33 -20.53
CA LYS A 156 9.56 3.35 -20.45
C LYS A 156 9.66 4.19 -19.17
N ARG A 157 9.90 3.55 -18.01
CA ARG A 157 10.09 4.24 -16.74
C ARG A 157 11.31 5.15 -16.75
N ALA A 158 12.45 4.68 -17.28
CA ALA A 158 13.65 5.48 -17.45
C ALA A 158 13.38 6.71 -18.34
N ALA A 159 12.72 6.52 -19.49
CA ALA A 159 12.35 7.63 -20.38
C ALA A 159 11.40 8.64 -19.72
N ILE A 160 10.46 8.18 -18.87
CA ILE A 160 9.59 9.08 -18.09
C ILE A 160 10.41 9.84 -17.05
N LYS A 161 11.33 9.18 -16.34
CA LYS A 161 12.21 9.80 -15.36
C LYS A 161 13.05 10.90 -16.02
N THR A 162 13.71 10.60 -17.14
CA THR A 162 14.48 11.59 -17.90
C THR A 162 13.59 12.73 -18.38
N ARG A 163 12.39 12.46 -18.91
CA ARG A 163 11.46 13.50 -19.37
C ARG A 163 11.04 14.45 -18.25
N ARG A 164 10.84 13.92 -17.05
CA ARG A 164 10.50 14.72 -15.86
C ARG A 164 11.66 15.58 -15.37
N SER A 165 12.91 15.16 -15.61
CA SER A 165 14.11 15.88 -15.18
C SER A 165 14.68 16.84 -16.23
N LEU A 166 14.04 17.02 -17.39
CA LEU A 166 14.55 17.92 -18.44
C LEU A 166 14.45 19.38 -18.01
N SER A 167 15.55 20.12 -18.19
CA SER A 167 15.54 21.58 -18.06
C SER A 167 14.78 22.22 -19.22
N ASP A 168 14.42 23.51 -19.10
CA ASP A 168 13.77 24.26 -20.18
C ASP A 168 14.64 24.31 -21.45
N PHE A 169 15.94 24.50 -21.28
CA PHE A 169 16.90 24.46 -22.38
C PHE A 169 16.94 23.09 -23.07
N ASP A 170 16.93 22.00 -22.30
CA ASP A 170 16.87 20.65 -22.89
C ASP A 170 15.55 20.41 -23.64
N ARG A 171 14.43 20.95 -23.14
CA ARG A 171 13.14 20.88 -23.83
C ARG A 171 13.17 21.60 -25.17
N PHE A 172 13.85 22.76 -25.25
CA PHE A 172 14.07 23.47 -26.51
C PHE A 172 14.92 22.64 -27.49
N ASN A 173 16.03 22.04 -27.03
CA ASN A 173 16.86 21.16 -27.84
C ASN A 173 16.07 19.95 -28.37
N VAL A 174 15.29 19.30 -27.51
CA VAL A 174 14.41 18.18 -27.89
C VAL A 174 13.38 18.64 -28.94
N MET A 175 12.81 19.83 -28.82
CA MET A 175 11.90 20.39 -29.82
C MET A 175 12.57 20.56 -31.19
N LEU A 176 13.77 21.14 -31.23
CA LEU A 176 14.53 21.33 -32.47
C LEU A 176 14.88 20.00 -33.13
N LEU A 177 15.39 19.03 -32.36
CA LEU A 177 15.72 17.68 -32.86
C LEU A 177 14.47 16.95 -33.37
N LYS A 178 13.32 17.10 -32.70
CA LYS A 178 12.05 16.54 -33.20
C LYS A 178 11.60 17.18 -34.50
N LYS A 179 11.83 18.49 -34.68
CA LYS A 179 11.54 19.21 -35.94
C LYS A 179 12.41 18.70 -37.09
N GLN A 180 13.72 18.56 -36.86
CA GLN A 180 14.67 17.99 -37.82
C GLN A 180 14.32 16.53 -38.17
N ARG A 181 13.99 15.69 -37.18
CA ARG A 181 13.56 14.31 -37.43
C ARG A 181 12.31 14.25 -38.31
N ARG A 182 11.34 15.13 -38.06
CA ARG A 182 10.08 15.18 -38.83
C ARG A 182 10.31 15.65 -40.28
N SER A 183 11.20 16.61 -40.51
CA SER A 183 11.49 17.07 -41.88
C SER A 183 12.13 15.96 -42.73
N VAL A 184 12.94 15.08 -42.13
CA VAL A 184 13.56 13.94 -42.84
C VAL A 184 12.57 12.77 -43.01
N LEU A 185 11.81 12.42 -41.97
CA LEU A 185 10.92 11.25 -42.01
C LEU A 185 9.65 11.52 -42.82
N SER A 186 9.06 12.71 -42.73
CA SER A 186 7.75 12.96 -43.36
C SER A 186 7.73 12.80 -44.89
N PRO A 187 8.75 13.21 -45.67
CA PRO A 187 8.80 12.94 -47.11
C PRO A 187 8.99 11.45 -47.41
N ALA A 188 9.85 10.76 -46.66
CA ALA A 188 10.09 9.32 -46.83
C ALA A 188 8.84 8.49 -46.54
N VAL A 189 8.12 8.81 -45.46
CA VAL A 189 6.85 8.15 -45.11
C VAL A 189 5.79 8.43 -46.17
N LYS A 190 5.65 9.69 -46.63
CA LYS A 190 4.70 10.03 -47.70
C LYS A 190 4.99 9.27 -49.00
N LYS A 191 6.27 9.13 -49.37
CA LYS A 191 6.69 8.36 -50.54
C LYS A 191 6.40 6.86 -50.39
N ALA A 192 6.57 6.31 -49.18
CA ALA A 192 6.28 4.90 -48.92
C ALA A 192 4.78 4.58 -48.80
N SER A 193 3.95 5.60 -48.52
CA SER A 193 2.48 5.47 -48.43
C SER A 193 1.73 5.85 -49.72
N ALA A 194 2.43 6.40 -50.72
CA ALA A 194 1.90 6.76 -52.03
C ALA A 194 2.12 5.60 -53.01
#